data_AF-A0A8T5L3W8-F1
#
_entry.id   AF-A0A8T5L3W8-F1
#
_cell.length_a   1.000
_cell.length_b   1.000
_cell.length_c   1.000
_cell.angle_alpha   90.00
_cell.angle_beta   90.00
_cell.angle_gamma   90.00
#
_symmetry.space_group_name_H-M   'P 1'
#
loop_
_entity.id
_entity.type
_entity.pdbx_description
1 polymer ?
#
loop_
_entity_poly.entity_id
_entity_poly.type
_entity_poly.pdbx_seq_one_letter_code
_entity_poly.pdbx_strand_id
1 'polypeptide(L)'
;MAISWVIIAILIFLIFVFFKFKDVKHRMFTIFLILVVLFFYASFVSVVDSDNINLGSADGIMQAGKIYFSWLGSALKNIVSITSNVVKMDWSSNVTAGG
;
A
#
# COMPACT_ATOMS: atom_id res chain seq x y z
N MET A 1 -4.82 -0.81 -19.38
CA MET A 1 -5.71 -1.76 -18.68
C MET A 1 -5.16 -3.20 -18.66
N ALA A 2 -4.96 -3.90 -19.79
CA ALA A 2 -4.45 -5.29 -19.78
C ALA A 2 -2.96 -5.44 -19.38
N ILE A 3 -2.10 -4.50 -19.80
CA ILE A 3 -0.64 -4.53 -19.52
C ILE A 3 -0.32 -4.45 -18.02
N SER A 4 -1.14 -3.74 -17.24
CA SER A 4 -0.98 -3.61 -15.78
C SER A 4 -1.13 -4.95 -15.06
N TRP A 5 -2.14 -5.75 -15.44
CA TRP A 5 -2.39 -7.07 -14.87
C TRP A 5 -1.33 -8.11 -15.25
N VAL A 6 -0.72 -7.96 -16.44
CA VAL A 6 0.37 -8.85 -16.90
C VAL A 6 1.65 -8.61 -16.10
N ILE A 7 1.99 -7.35 -15.81
CA ILE A 7 3.15 -6.99 -14.97
C ILE A 7 2.96 -7.52 -13.54
N ILE A 8 1.74 -7.42 -12.99
CA ILE A 8 1.37 -8.01 -11.70
C ILE A 8 1.59 -9.53 -11.71
N ALA A 9 1.08 -10.23 -12.71
CA ALA A 9 1.24 -11.68 -12.82
C ALA A 9 2.71 -12.10 -12.91
N ILE A 10 3.53 -11.33 -13.64
CA ILE A 10 4.97 -11.57 -13.79
C ILE A 10 5.73 -11.34 -12.47
N LEU A 11 5.40 -10.27 -11.72
CA LEU A 11 5.99 -10.00 -10.41
C LEU A 11 5.64 -11.09 -9.39
N ILE A 12 4.37 -11.50 -9.34
CA ILE A 12 3.94 -12.61 -8.48
C ILE A 12 4.65 -13.90 -8.89
N PHE A 13 4.75 -14.19 -10.19
CA PHE A 13 5.40 -15.39 -10.70
C PHE A 13 6.90 -15.40 -10.38
N LEU A 14 7.61 -14.28 -10.56
CA LEU A 14 9.03 -14.17 -10.21
C LEU A 14 9.27 -14.37 -8.72
N ILE A 15 8.45 -13.76 -7.86
CA ILE A 15 8.53 -13.97 -6.40
C ILE A 15 8.25 -15.45 -6.06
N PHE A 16 7.23 -16.06 -6.69
CA PHE A 16 6.89 -17.47 -6.47
C PHE A 16 8.04 -18.41 -6.90
N VAL A 17 8.69 -18.13 -8.03
CA VAL A 17 9.84 -18.90 -8.55
C VAL A 17 11.06 -18.76 -7.64
N PHE A 18 11.37 -17.54 -7.19
CA PHE A 18 12.50 -17.30 -6.28
C PHE A 18 12.32 -17.98 -4.91
N PHE A 19 11.08 -18.22 -4.47
CA PHE A 19 10.79 -18.77 -3.14
C PHE A 19 10.54 -20.29 -3.09
N LYS A 20 10.52 -21.00 -4.24
CA LYS A 20 10.38 -22.46 -4.26
C LYS A 20 11.56 -23.21 -3.61
N PHE A 21 12.59 -22.51 -3.12
CA PHE A 21 13.87 -23.12 -2.76
C PHE A 21 14.29 -23.16 -1.28
N LYS A 22 13.60 -22.60 -0.27
CA LYS A 22 13.98 -22.88 1.14
C LYS A 22 12.96 -22.43 2.22
N ASP A 23 12.55 -23.41 3.02
CA ASP A 23 11.98 -23.35 4.39
C ASP A 23 10.65 -22.63 4.70
N VAL A 24 9.85 -23.30 5.55
CA VAL A 24 8.47 -22.96 5.93
C VAL A 24 8.33 -21.62 6.68
N LYS A 25 9.39 -21.15 7.35
CA LYS A 25 9.44 -19.82 8.01
C LYS A 25 9.38 -18.67 6.99
N HIS A 26 9.91 -18.87 5.78
CA HIS A 26 9.84 -17.86 4.74
C HIS A 26 8.43 -17.74 4.17
N ARG A 27 7.59 -18.79 4.24
CA ARG A 27 6.29 -18.86 3.57
C ARG A 27 5.31 -17.75 3.99
N MET A 28 5.18 -17.44 5.28
CA MET A 28 4.31 -16.35 5.76
C MET A 28 4.87 -14.97 5.42
N PHE A 29 6.19 -14.79 5.56
CA PHE A 29 6.86 -13.55 5.20
C PHE A 29 6.75 -13.27 3.70
N THR A 30 6.83 -14.29 2.84
CA THR A 30 6.64 -14.17 1.39
C THR A 30 5.22 -13.75 1.05
N ILE A 31 4.20 -14.37 1.66
CA ILE A 31 2.80 -13.98 1.43
C ILE A 31 2.60 -12.52 1.84
N PHE A 32 3.13 -12.13 3.00
CA PHE A 32 3.10 -10.74 3.45
C PHE A 32 3.80 -9.81 2.46
N LEU A 33 4.98 -10.16 1.96
CA LEU A 33 5.75 -9.36 1.00
C LEU A 33 5.00 -9.23 -0.34
N ILE A 34 4.37 -10.30 -0.82
CA ILE A 34 3.51 -10.26 -2.02
C ILE A 34 2.35 -9.30 -1.79
N LEU A 35 1.65 -9.39 -0.66
CA LEU A 35 0.54 -8.49 -0.33
C LEU A 35 1.01 -7.03 -0.26
N VAL A 36 2.17 -6.78 0.34
CA VAL A 36 2.78 -5.45 0.40
C VAL A 36 3.08 -4.92 -1.00
N VAL A 37 3.76 -5.70 -1.85
CA VAL A 37 4.07 -5.29 -3.23
C VAL A 37 2.79 -5.02 -4.03
N LEU A 38 1.78 -5.90 -3.92
CA LEU A 38 0.49 -5.71 -4.58
C LEU A 38 -0.23 -4.46 -4.10
N PHE A 39 -0.21 -4.21 -2.80
CA PHE A 39 -0.77 -2.99 -2.22
C PHE A 39 -0.09 -1.74 -2.79
N PHE A 40 1.25 -1.66 -2.75
CA PHE A 40 2.01 -0.52 -3.27
C PHE A 40 1.79 -0.31 -4.77
N TYR A 41 1.68 -1.39 -5.55
CA TYR A 41 1.37 -1.30 -6.97
C TYR A 41 -0.04 -0.77 -7.22
N ALA A 42 -1.05 -1.35 -6.57
CA ALA A 42 -2.44 -0.96 -6.73
C ALA A 42 -2.67 0.49 -6.32
N SER A 43 -2.06 0.94 -5.22
CA SER A 43 -2.11 2.34 -4.80
C SER A 43 -1.40 3.25 -5.80
N PHE A 44 -0.22 2.86 -6.32
CA PHE A 44 0.48 3.66 -7.32
C PHE A 44 -0.38 3.87 -8.58
N VAL A 45 -0.96 2.79 -9.12
CA VAL A 45 -1.86 2.87 -10.27
C VAL A 45 -3.06 3.77 -9.95
N SER A 46 -3.74 3.54 -8.82
CA SER A 46 -4.92 4.33 -8.44
C SER A 46 -4.63 5.82 -8.26
N VAL A 47 -3.43 6.17 -7.79
CA VAL A 47 -3.05 7.57 -7.58
C VAL A 47 -2.68 8.22 -8.91
N VAL A 48 -1.88 7.55 -9.73
CA VAL A 48 -1.29 8.11 -10.96
C VAL A 48 -2.28 8.13 -12.13
N ASP A 49 -3.23 7.20 -12.20
CA ASP A 49 -4.24 7.14 -13.27
C ASP A 49 -5.17 8.37 -13.27
N SER A 50 -5.25 9.07 -12.12
CA SER A 50 -6.04 10.29 -11.93
C SER A 50 -5.52 11.50 -12.73
N ASP A 51 -4.21 11.54 -13.01
CA ASP A 51 -3.51 12.76 -13.43
C ASP A 51 -3.06 12.77 -14.91
N ASN A 52 -3.54 11.83 -15.74
CA ASN A 52 -3.19 11.71 -17.17
C ASN A 52 -1.66 11.76 -17.45
N ILE A 53 -0.87 11.19 -16.54
CA ILE A 53 0.60 11.30 -16.60
C ILE A 53 1.15 10.35 -17.65
N ASN A 54 1.98 10.88 -18.56
CA ASN A 54 2.70 10.06 -19.53
C ASN A 54 3.92 9.39 -18.88
N LEU A 55 3.76 8.16 -18.41
CA LEU A 55 4.84 7.36 -17.81
C LEU A 55 5.95 6.94 -18.80
N GLY A 56 5.80 7.21 -20.10
CA GLY A 56 6.81 6.94 -21.12
C GLY A 56 7.92 7.99 -21.20
N SER A 57 7.80 9.12 -20.49
CA SER A 57 8.82 10.16 -20.44
C SER A 57 9.51 10.25 -19.08
N ALA A 58 10.77 10.69 -19.06
CA ALA A 58 11.52 10.90 -17.82
C ALA A 58 10.81 11.89 -16.88
N ASP A 59 10.24 12.95 -17.44
CA ASP A 59 9.47 13.95 -16.68
C ASP A 59 8.20 13.35 -16.08
N GLY A 60 7.48 12.50 -16.82
CA GLY A 60 6.28 11.83 -16.32
C GLY A 60 6.59 10.85 -15.19
N ILE A 61 7.70 10.12 -15.26
CA ILE A 61 8.17 9.26 -14.16
C ILE A 61 8.48 10.10 -12.91
N MET A 62 9.19 11.24 -13.07
CA MET A 62 9.50 12.13 -11.95
C MET A 62 8.22 12.73 -11.32
N GLN A 63 7.27 13.13 -12.15
CA GLN A 63 5.99 13.68 -11.69
C GLN A 63 5.17 12.62 -10.95
N ALA A 64 5.01 11.43 -11.51
CA ALA A 64 4.33 10.30 -10.87
C ALA A 64 4.97 9.94 -9.52
N GLY A 65 6.31 9.94 -9.45
CA GLY A 65 7.04 9.74 -8.20
C GLY A 65 6.68 10.78 -7.15
N LYS A 66 6.73 12.07 -7.48
CA LYS A 66 6.38 13.16 -6.55
C LYS A 66 4.95 13.03 -6.02
N ILE A 67 4.00 12.73 -6.90
CA ILE A 67 2.59 12.58 -6.53
C ILE A 67 2.42 11.38 -5.61
N TYR A 68 3.02 10.24 -5.95
CA TYR A 68 2.92 9.04 -5.14
C TYR A 68 3.53 9.21 -3.74
N PHE A 69 4.71 9.82 -3.64
CA PHE A 69 5.34 10.11 -2.34
C PHE A 69 4.55 11.13 -1.51
N SER A 70 3.93 12.13 -2.15
CA SER A 70 3.04 13.09 -1.48
C SER A 70 1.79 12.40 -0.91
N TRP A 71 1.16 11.53 -1.71
CA TRP A 71 0.03 10.71 -1.28
C TRP A 71 0.42 9.78 -0.11
N LEU A 72 1.57 9.11 -0.21
CA LEU A 72 2.07 8.22 0.84
C LEU A 72 2.32 8.98 2.16
N GLY A 73 2.94 10.16 2.09
CA GLY A 73 3.14 11.02 3.25
C GLY A 73 1.82 11.45 3.90
N SER A 74 0.80 11.73 3.09
CA SER A 74 -0.55 12.07 3.57
C SER A 74 -1.24 10.86 4.22
N ALA A 75 -1.13 9.68 3.59
CA ALA A 75 -1.68 8.43 4.14
C ALA A 75 -1.08 8.10 5.51
N LEU A 76 0.25 8.23 5.67
CA LEU A 76 0.93 8.01 6.96
C LEU A 76 0.49 9.01 8.02
N LYS A 77 0.36 10.30 7.67
CA LYS A 77 -0.16 11.32 8.59
C LYS A 77 -1.58 10.99 9.05
N ASN A 78 -2.44 10.50 8.15
CA ASN A 78 -3.80 10.09 8.48
C ASN A 78 -3.81 8.89 9.42
N ILE A 79 -2.97 7.88 9.18
CA ILE A 79 -2.85 6.71 10.08
C ILE A 79 -2.43 7.15 11.48
N VAL A 80 -1.41 8.00 11.58
CA VAL A 80 -0.95 8.54 12.87
C VAL A 80 -2.06 9.35 13.54
N SER A 81 -2.76 10.20 12.80
CA SER A 81 -3.87 11.01 13.32
C SER A 81 -4.98 10.14 13.89
N ILE A 82 -5.47 9.15 13.12
CA ILE A 82 -6.50 8.19 13.57
C ILE A 82 -6.02 7.47 14.83
N THR A 83 -4.80 6.92 14.81
CA THR A 83 -4.25 6.19 15.95
C THR A 83 -4.16 7.09 17.19
N SER A 84 -3.70 8.33 17.03
CA SER A 84 -3.59 9.29 18.14
C SER A 84 -4.95 9.68 18.72
N ASN A 85 -5.98 9.78 17.88
CA ASN A 85 -7.34 10.11 18.31
C ASN A 85 -7.95 8.93 19.10
N VAL A 86 -7.74 7.71 18.63
CA VAL A 86 -8.18 6.47 19.31
C VAL A 86 -7.53 6.35 20.69
N VAL A 87 -6.23 6.65 20.81
CA VAL A 87 -5.52 6.62 22.11
C VAL A 87 -6.03 7.70 23.06
N LYS A 88 -6.40 8.89 22.55
CA LYS A 88 -6.92 10.01 23.36
C LYS A 88 -8.40 9.88 23.71
N MET A 89 -9.12 8.93 23.11
CA MET A 89 -10.52 8.74 23.40
C MET A 89 -10.68 8.27 24.85
N ASP A 90 -11.64 8.85 25.57
CA ASP A 90 -12.00 8.38 26.90
C ASP A 90 -12.74 7.04 26.74
N TRP A 91 -12.04 5.97 27.08
CA TRP A 91 -12.57 4.61 27.05
C TRP A 91 -13.30 4.24 28.33
N SER A 92 -13.40 5.15 29.31
CA SER A 92 -14.21 4.90 30.49
C SER A 92 -15.67 4.72 30.06
N SER A 93 -16.29 3.63 30.52
CA SER A 93 -17.71 3.42 30.31
C SER A 93 -18.45 4.59 30.95
N ASN A 94 -19.24 5.30 30.16
CA ASN A 94 -20.11 6.35 30.67
C ASN A 94 -21.14 5.68 31.59
N VAL A 95 -20.85 5.59 32.89
CA VAL A 95 -21.80 5.11 33.89
C VAL A 95 -22.80 6.25 34.04
N THR A 96 -23.78 6.28 33.15
CA THR A 96 -25.00 7.04 33.36
C THR A 96 -25.69 6.36 34.53
N ALA A 97 -25.42 6.83 35.75
CA ALA A 97 -26.18 6.47 36.93
C ALA A 97 -27.61 6.97 36.68
N GLY A 98 -28.46 6.09 36.13
CA GLY A 98 -29.89 6.28 36.12
C GLY A 98 -30.36 6.38 37.57
N GLY A 99 -31.11 7.44 37.87
CA GLY A 99 -31.73 7.67 39.17
C GLY A 99 -32.82 6.66 39.50
#